data_AF-A0A3B9DCQ6-F1
#
_entry.id   AF-A0A3B9DCQ6-F1
#
_cell.length_a   1.000
_cell.length_b   1.000
_cell.length_c   1.000
_cell.angle_alpha   90.00
_cell.angle_beta   90.00
_cell.angle_gamma   90.00
#
_symmetry.space_group_name_H-M   'P 1'
#
loop_
_entity.id
_entity.type
_entity.pdbx_description
1 polymer ?
#
loop_
_entity_poly.entity_id
_entity_poly.type
_entity_poly.pdbx_seq_one_letter_code
_entity_poly.pdbx_strand_id
1 'polypeptide(L)'
;MTSFKRFMRCYWVNLLVAMSTLTIINHGIAQVPIIQPGAPGLPGRVISAEEASNLATIQYSVGDVMFLQGMISHHAQAMEMSVLVESRSNREVLELLAQRIRLSQEDEISMMQGWLQDRDLGVPTLDAHHADDYELMPGMLTDEEMMELEVAEGADFDTLFLEFMIEHHLGAIEMVENLLDQQGAAQDPILYEFTSDVTSDQGSEIERMDAMLAGFSPDPRVNLAAGFRDAGQAALNLQLVASLPKPAGFFDPDNPSGLPNRPEREETLNPDSENDQVADEQELSADDTNSALVETTAEEEEEEDENADPRPSLLRFSNTDLLFSGNFLVAGNYHGFNTYDINNPRAPELLSSVVCPGGQGDVSLIGNLLIMSVQEARGRLDCGLQGVAESTSQERIRGIRIFDVSDFRMPVQVGAVQTCRGSHTHTVVSNQDAEDYVYVYVSGTSPVRDDEELEGCSDDSPFEDEDSALFRIEVIQIPIDNPQDARIVNRPFIFSDPETGVLAGLWEGGDHGPDTQRTSQTNQCHDITT
;
A
#
# COMPACT_ATOMS: atom_id res chain seq x y z
N MET A 1 22.80 -26.29 -91.34
CA MET A 1 22.68 -27.44 -90.43
C MET A 1 22.34 -26.89 -89.06
N THR A 2 21.05 -26.75 -88.77
CA THR A 2 20.27 -27.65 -87.88
C THR A 2 20.57 -27.41 -86.40
N SER A 3 19.51 -27.03 -85.69
CA SER A 3 19.43 -26.75 -84.24
C SER A 3 19.83 -25.35 -83.78
N PHE A 4 19.03 -24.34 -84.14
CA PHE A 4 18.73 -23.14 -83.33
C PHE A 4 17.64 -22.35 -84.09
N LYS A 5 16.66 -21.76 -83.41
CA LYS A 5 15.45 -21.07 -83.96
C LYS A 5 14.20 -21.95 -84.15
N ARG A 6 13.81 -22.66 -83.11
CA ARG A 6 12.45 -23.22 -83.00
C ARG A 6 11.84 -23.00 -81.62
N PHE A 7 11.95 -21.80 -81.06
CA PHE A 7 11.26 -21.45 -79.80
C PHE A 7 10.98 -19.94 -79.70
N MET A 8 10.61 -19.30 -80.82
CA MET A 8 10.33 -17.86 -80.84
C MET A 8 9.06 -17.56 -81.62
N ARG A 9 7.94 -18.14 -81.17
CA ARG A 9 6.57 -17.78 -81.57
C ARG A 9 5.53 -18.57 -80.76
N CYS A 10 5.59 -18.47 -79.43
CA CYS A 10 4.55 -19.05 -78.59
C CYS A 10 4.38 -18.29 -77.25
N TYR A 11 4.57 -16.97 -77.23
CA TYR A 11 4.27 -16.14 -76.06
C TYR A 11 3.89 -14.72 -76.53
N TRP A 12 2.79 -14.61 -77.27
CA TRP A 12 2.16 -13.33 -77.65
C TRP A 12 0.66 -13.31 -77.28
N VAL A 13 0.28 -14.06 -76.24
CA VAL A 13 -1.10 -14.11 -75.71
C VAL A 13 -1.18 -14.01 -74.17
N ASN A 14 -0.07 -13.90 -73.44
CA ASN A 14 -0.09 -13.68 -71.98
C ASN A 14 0.70 -12.42 -71.61
N LEU A 15 0.24 -11.27 -72.06
CA LEU A 15 0.75 -9.97 -71.64
C LEU A 15 -0.42 -9.01 -71.41
N LEU A 16 -1.36 -9.38 -70.54
CA LEU A 16 -2.48 -8.50 -70.17
C LEU A 16 -3.13 -8.76 -68.80
N VAL A 17 -2.54 -9.60 -67.94
CA VAL A 17 -3.05 -9.79 -66.56
C VAL A 17 -1.87 -9.99 -65.62
N ALA A 18 -1.37 -8.92 -65.01
CA ALA A 18 -0.65 -8.87 -63.73
C ALA A 18 0.06 -7.51 -63.59
N MET A 19 -0.69 -6.41 -63.75
CA MET A 19 -0.33 -5.16 -63.09
C MET A 19 -1.41 -4.93 -62.04
N SER A 20 -1.44 -5.86 -61.09
CA SER A 20 -2.21 -5.73 -59.86
C SER A 20 -1.65 -4.49 -59.17
N THR A 21 -2.42 -3.41 -59.21
CA THR A 21 -2.31 -2.32 -58.27
C THR A 21 -2.29 -2.92 -56.88
N LEU A 22 -1.09 -3.05 -56.30
CA LEU A 22 -0.92 -3.26 -54.88
C LEU A 22 -1.30 -1.92 -54.24
N THR A 23 -2.60 -1.67 -54.14
CA THR A 23 -3.13 -0.67 -53.22
C THR A 23 -2.76 -1.22 -51.85
N ILE A 24 -1.65 -0.74 -51.30
CA ILE A 24 -1.39 -0.87 -49.86
C ILE A 24 -2.54 -0.10 -49.23
N ILE A 25 -3.61 -0.82 -48.88
CA ILE A 25 -4.62 -0.28 -47.99
C ILE A 25 -3.90 -0.23 -46.66
N ASN A 26 -3.28 0.92 -46.41
CA ASN A 26 -2.81 1.29 -45.09
C ASN A 26 -4.10 1.39 -44.24
N HIS A 27 -4.59 0.26 -43.72
CA HIS A 27 -5.42 0.28 -42.55
C HIS A 27 -4.49 0.79 -41.45
N GLY A 28 -4.36 2.11 -41.35
CA GLY A 28 -3.87 2.70 -40.13
C GLY A 28 -4.81 2.18 -39.05
N ILE A 29 -4.31 1.24 -38.25
CA ILE A 29 -4.91 0.97 -36.95
C ILE A 29 -4.95 2.35 -36.31
N ALA A 30 -6.15 2.90 -36.13
CA ALA A 30 -6.31 4.17 -35.45
C ALA A 30 -5.75 3.92 -34.04
N GLN A 31 -4.56 4.47 -33.79
CA GLN A 31 -3.93 4.34 -32.49
C GLN A 31 -4.86 4.99 -31.47
N VAL A 32 -5.13 4.27 -30.38
CA VAL A 32 -5.97 4.77 -29.30
C VAL A 32 -5.41 6.11 -28.82
N PRO A 33 -6.24 7.16 -28.70
CA PRO A 33 -5.77 8.46 -28.24
C PRO A 33 -5.31 8.38 -26.78
N ILE A 34 -4.08 8.86 -26.52
CA ILE A 34 -3.59 9.15 -25.18
C ILE A 34 -3.81 10.63 -24.93
N ILE A 35 -4.51 10.97 -23.85
CA ILE A 35 -5.07 12.29 -23.63
C ILE A 35 -4.48 12.85 -22.34
N GLN A 36 -3.91 14.03 -22.42
CA GLN A 36 -3.63 14.86 -21.25
C GLN A 36 -4.75 15.91 -21.16
N PRO A 37 -5.65 15.81 -20.17
CA PRO A 37 -6.66 16.85 -19.95
C PRO A 37 -5.99 18.18 -19.62
N GLY A 38 -6.71 19.30 -19.81
CA GLY A 38 -6.29 20.60 -19.33
C GLY A 38 -6.80 20.88 -17.91
N ALA A 39 -6.53 22.08 -17.41
CA ALA A 39 -7.18 22.58 -16.19
C ALA A 39 -8.72 22.62 -16.35
N PRO A 40 -9.51 22.69 -15.26
CA PRO A 40 -10.97 22.70 -15.35
C PRO A 40 -11.51 23.70 -16.39
N GLY A 41 -12.30 23.21 -17.34
CA GLY A 41 -12.90 23.98 -18.43
C GLY A 41 -11.98 24.29 -19.61
N LEU A 42 -10.70 23.91 -19.56
CA LEU A 42 -9.76 24.07 -20.66
C LEU A 42 -9.66 22.79 -21.51
N PRO A 43 -9.44 22.93 -22.83
CA PRO A 43 -9.29 21.77 -23.70
C PRO A 43 -8.04 20.96 -23.34
N GLY A 44 -8.17 19.63 -23.33
CA GLY A 44 -7.03 18.72 -23.29
C GLY A 44 -6.30 18.62 -24.63
N ARG A 45 -5.22 17.85 -24.65
CA ARG A 45 -4.45 17.54 -25.86
C ARG A 45 -4.19 16.04 -25.98
N VAL A 46 -4.07 15.57 -27.21
CA VAL A 46 -3.55 14.23 -27.50
C VAL A 46 -2.04 14.28 -27.42
N ILE A 47 -1.45 13.35 -26.69
CA ILE A 47 0.00 13.20 -26.53
C ILE A 47 0.46 11.87 -27.14
N SER A 48 1.74 11.79 -27.53
CA SER A 48 2.33 10.53 -27.97
C SER A 48 2.57 9.57 -26.80
N ALA A 49 2.73 8.27 -27.09
CA ALA A 49 3.11 7.29 -26.07
C ALA A 49 4.49 7.57 -25.47
N GLU A 50 5.42 8.09 -26.29
CA GLU A 50 6.73 8.53 -25.84
C GLU A 50 6.64 9.77 -24.94
N GLU A 51 5.80 10.76 -25.27
CA GLU A 51 5.51 11.87 -24.36
C GLU A 51 4.85 11.37 -23.08
N ALA A 52 3.86 10.48 -23.13
CA ALA A 52 3.22 9.92 -21.94
C ALA A 52 4.21 9.17 -21.05
N SER A 53 5.13 8.40 -21.65
CA SER A 53 6.21 7.69 -20.96
C SER A 53 7.23 8.66 -20.37
N ASN A 54 7.78 9.59 -21.16
CA ASN A 54 8.77 10.60 -20.75
C ASN A 54 8.22 11.54 -19.67
N LEU A 55 6.94 11.87 -19.77
CA LEU A 55 6.25 12.67 -18.77
C LEU A 55 5.96 11.89 -17.47
N ALA A 56 5.95 10.56 -17.52
CA ALA A 56 6.01 9.71 -16.33
C ALA A 56 7.45 9.53 -15.79
N THR A 57 8.50 10.00 -16.49
CA THR A 57 9.91 9.71 -16.15
C THR A 57 10.69 10.85 -15.47
N ILE A 58 10.22 12.11 -15.47
CA ILE A 58 10.93 13.20 -14.76
C ILE A 58 10.27 13.44 -13.39
N GLN A 59 10.61 12.60 -12.39
CA GLN A 59 9.93 12.57 -11.09
C GLN A 59 10.83 12.29 -9.88
N TYR A 60 12.14 12.55 -9.93
CA TYR A 60 13.01 12.28 -8.76
C TYR A 60 13.80 13.49 -8.26
N SER A 61 13.85 13.61 -6.93
CA SER A 61 14.57 14.65 -6.20
C SER A 61 16.04 14.26 -5.96
N VAL A 62 16.86 15.21 -5.51
CA VAL A 62 18.21 14.88 -5.01
C VAL A 62 18.11 14.01 -3.75
N GLY A 63 17.07 14.22 -2.93
CA GLY A 63 16.77 13.40 -1.76
C GLY A 63 16.54 11.94 -2.13
N ASP A 64 15.84 11.68 -3.25
CA ASP A 64 15.56 10.33 -3.76
C ASP A 64 16.84 9.60 -4.13
N VAL A 65 17.76 10.29 -4.80
CA VAL A 65 19.06 9.74 -5.17
C VAL A 65 19.88 9.43 -3.93
N MET A 66 19.95 10.38 -2.98
CA MET A 66 20.72 10.21 -1.75
C MET A 66 20.14 9.08 -0.87
N PHE A 67 18.82 9.00 -0.77
CA PHE A 67 18.14 7.95 -0.04
C PHE A 67 18.41 6.58 -0.64
N LEU A 68 18.26 6.41 -1.96
CA LEU A 68 18.52 5.12 -2.60
C LEU A 68 19.99 4.70 -2.49
N GLN A 69 20.92 5.65 -2.64
CA GLN A 69 22.35 5.38 -2.45
C GLN A 69 22.67 5.00 -0.99
N GLY A 70 22.06 5.69 -0.04
CA GLY A 70 22.17 5.38 1.38
C GLY A 70 21.59 4.01 1.71
N MET A 71 20.34 3.77 1.36
CA MET A 71 19.61 2.54 1.65
C MET A 71 20.28 1.31 1.02
N ILE A 72 20.94 1.41 -0.14
CA ILE A 72 21.77 0.31 -0.67
C ILE A 72 22.88 -0.09 0.32
N SER A 73 23.57 0.90 0.90
CA SER A 73 24.67 0.64 1.84
C SER A 73 24.16 0.18 3.20
N HIS A 74 23.00 0.71 3.63
CA HIS A 74 22.28 0.29 4.83
C HIS A 74 21.90 -1.21 4.72
N HIS A 75 21.22 -1.58 3.65
CA HIS A 75 20.85 -2.96 3.34
C HIS A 75 22.06 -3.90 3.23
N ALA A 76 23.18 -3.41 2.67
CA ALA A 76 24.40 -4.19 2.57
C ALA A 76 24.97 -4.57 3.95
N GLN A 77 24.91 -3.67 4.94
CA GLN A 77 25.32 -4.00 6.31
C GLN A 77 24.38 -5.03 6.97
N ALA A 78 23.06 -4.95 6.76
CA ALA A 78 22.12 -5.97 7.23
C ALA A 78 22.41 -7.37 6.64
N MET A 79 22.82 -7.43 5.36
CA MET A 79 23.26 -8.68 4.73
C MET A 79 24.55 -9.21 5.39
N GLU A 80 25.53 -8.35 5.69
CA GLU A 80 26.77 -8.74 6.38
C GLU A 80 26.48 -9.32 7.78
N MET A 81 25.63 -8.66 8.56
CA MET A 81 25.18 -9.17 9.87
C MET A 81 24.48 -10.54 9.73
N SER A 82 23.60 -10.68 8.73
CA SER A 82 22.82 -11.91 8.51
C SER A 82 23.69 -13.11 8.12
N VAL A 83 24.80 -12.88 7.41
CA VAL A 83 25.76 -13.94 7.04
C VAL A 83 26.45 -14.56 8.27
N LEU A 84 26.60 -13.81 9.37
CA LEU A 84 27.24 -14.33 10.58
C LEU A 84 26.42 -15.45 11.23
N VAL A 85 25.08 -15.42 11.09
CA VAL A 85 24.15 -16.29 11.81
C VAL A 85 24.44 -17.78 11.60
N GLU A 86 24.73 -18.22 10.38
CA GLU A 86 25.01 -19.63 10.05
C GLU A 86 26.19 -20.19 10.85
N SER A 87 27.19 -19.35 11.15
CA SER A 87 28.42 -19.79 11.84
C SER A 87 28.40 -19.54 13.35
N ARG A 88 27.49 -18.68 13.83
CA ARG A 88 27.49 -18.17 15.22
C ARG A 88 26.28 -18.62 16.03
N SER A 89 25.17 -18.96 15.40
CA SER A 89 23.97 -19.49 16.04
C SER A 89 23.81 -21.00 15.79
N ASN A 90 22.96 -21.63 16.60
CA ASN A 90 22.46 -22.98 16.37
C ASN A 90 20.93 -23.07 16.41
N ARG A 91 20.25 -21.91 16.34
CA ARG A 91 18.80 -21.82 16.39
C ARG A 91 18.23 -21.72 14.98
N GLU A 92 17.53 -22.76 14.55
CA GLU A 92 16.86 -22.82 13.24
C GLU A 92 15.94 -21.61 13.00
N VAL A 93 15.26 -21.11 14.03
CA VAL A 93 14.40 -19.92 13.91
C VAL A 93 15.18 -18.65 13.54
N LEU A 94 16.42 -18.51 14.03
CA LEU A 94 17.27 -17.37 13.73
C LEU A 94 17.90 -17.52 12.34
N GLU A 95 18.30 -18.74 11.96
CA GLU A 95 18.78 -19.05 10.61
C GLU A 95 17.71 -18.73 9.54
N LEU A 96 16.44 -19.08 9.79
CA LEU A 96 15.33 -18.78 8.89
C LEU A 96 15.03 -17.28 8.81
N LEU A 97 15.13 -16.56 9.94
CA LEU A 97 14.99 -15.10 9.95
C LEU A 97 16.10 -14.44 9.12
N ALA A 98 17.36 -14.82 9.35
CA ALA A 98 18.51 -14.26 8.65
C ALA A 98 18.45 -14.54 7.14
N GLN A 99 18.00 -15.74 6.75
CA GLN A 99 17.77 -16.07 5.34
C GLN A 99 16.69 -15.19 4.71
N ARG A 100 15.58 -14.97 5.42
CA ARG A 100 14.50 -14.10 4.96
C ARG A 100 14.98 -12.67 4.74
N ILE A 101 15.64 -12.09 5.76
CA ILE A 101 16.20 -10.73 5.69
C ILE A 101 17.15 -10.63 4.50
N ARG A 102 18.08 -11.58 4.35
CA ARG A 102 19.03 -11.55 3.23
C ARG A 102 18.34 -11.54 1.87
N LEU A 103 17.32 -12.38 1.67
CA LEU A 103 16.62 -12.49 0.39
C LEU A 103 15.83 -11.22 0.06
N SER A 104 15.06 -10.67 1.02
CA SER A 104 14.33 -9.41 0.78
C SER A 104 15.27 -8.25 0.50
N GLN A 105 16.33 -8.11 1.30
CA GLN A 105 17.29 -7.02 1.19
C GLN A 105 18.09 -7.09 -0.13
N GLU A 106 18.41 -8.29 -0.63
CA GLU A 106 19.07 -8.51 -1.92
C GLU A 106 18.20 -8.09 -3.11
N ASP A 107 16.91 -8.42 -3.07
CA ASP A 107 15.93 -8.01 -4.08
C ASP A 107 15.73 -6.49 -4.07
N GLU A 108 15.63 -5.88 -2.90
CA GLU A 108 15.50 -4.45 -2.71
C GLU A 108 16.74 -3.67 -3.21
N ILE A 109 17.95 -4.14 -2.87
CA ILE A 109 19.21 -3.60 -3.42
C ILE A 109 19.18 -3.65 -4.94
N SER A 110 18.78 -4.77 -5.53
CA SER A 110 18.74 -4.94 -6.98
C SER A 110 17.78 -3.93 -7.63
N MET A 111 16.63 -3.70 -7.01
CA MET A 111 15.67 -2.69 -7.45
C MET A 111 16.27 -1.27 -7.39
N MET A 112 16.87 -0.90 -6.26
CA MET A 112 17.48 0.43 -6.08
C MET A 112 18.65 0.67 -7.05
N GLN A 113 19.50 -0.34 -7.26
CA GLN A 113 20.58 -0.29 -8.24
C GLN A 113 20.04 -0.10 -9.66
N GLY A 114 19.01 -0.87 -10.05
CA GLY A 114 18.35 -0.72 -11.35
C GLY A 114 17.76 0.68 -11.53
N TRP A 115 17.08 1.19 -10.51
CA TRP A 115 16.48 2.53 -10.53
C TRP A 115 17.53 3.62 -10.79
N LEU A 116 18.70 3.53 -10.15
CA LEU A 116 19.81 4.47 -10.32
C LEU A 116 20.48 4.31 -11.71
N GLN A 117 20.70 3.07 -12.16
CA GLN A 117 21.33 2.77 -13.46
C GLN A 117 20.48 3.25 -14.64
N ASP A 118 19.18 3.02 -14.61
CA ASP A 118 18.24 3.45 -15.65
C ASP A 118 18.24 4.97 -15.87
N ARG A 119 18.74 5.73 -14.88
CA ARG A 119 18.81 7.19 -14.87
C ARG A 119 20.23 7.73 -15.01
N ASP A 120 21.21 6.88 -15.34
CA ASP A 120 22.64 7.23 -15.44
C ASP A 120 23.20 7.87 -14.15
N LEU A 121 22.69 7.47 -12.99
CA LEU A 121 23.12 7.95 -11.68
C LEU A 121 24.19 7.04 -11.06
N GLY A 122 24.94 7.60 -10.11
CA GLY A 122 25.98 6.85 -9.40
C GLY A 122 25.38 5.74 -8.54
N VAL A 123 25.87 4.51 -8.70
CA VAL A 123 25.50 3.36 -7.87
C VAL A 123 26.65 3.07 -6.90
N PRO A 124 26.40 3.07 -5.58
CA PRO A 124 27.41 2.71 -4.60
C PRO A 124 27.73 1.21 -4.71
N THR A 125 28.97 0.86 -4.37
CA THR A 125 29.33 -0.54 -4.18
C THR A 125 28.77 -1.05 -2.86
N LEU A 126 28.57 -2.36 -2.73
CA LEU A 126 28.02 -2.95 -1.50
C LEU A 126 28.94 -2.79 -0.30
N ASP A 127 30.23 -2.54 -0.51
CA ASP A 127 31.23 -2.27 0.52
C ASP A 127 31.44 -0.76 0.77
N ALA A 128 30.58 0.12 0.23
CA ALA A 128 30.75 1.56 0.35
C ALA A 128 30.70 2.06 1.79
N HIS A 129 29.99 1.37 2.69
CA HIS A 129 29.91 1.69 4.12
C HIS A 129 31.21 1.42 4.88
N HIS A 130 32.17 0.67 4.32
CA HIS A 130 33.50 0.43 4.93
C HIS A 130 34.52 1.54 4.64
N ALA A 131 34.14 2.63 3.96
CA ALA A 131 35.06 3.71 3.65
C ALA A 131 35.40 4.54 4.90
N ASP A 132 36.68 4.92 5.08
CA ASP A 132 37.18 5.66 6.26
C ASP A 132 36.42 6.98 6.59
N ASP A 133 35.81 7.61 5.57
CA ASP A 133 35.06 8.86 5.68
C ASP A 133 33.53 8.65 5.50
N TYR A 134 33.03 7.43 5.66
CA TYR A 134 31.60 7.13 5.54
C TYR A 134 30.81 7.70 6.72
N GLU A 135 29.73 8.44 6.41
CA GLU A 135 28.83 8.96 7.43
C GLU A 135 27.74 7.90 7.71
N LEU A 136 27.74 7.35 8.92
CA LEU A 136 26.76 6.35 9.32
C LEU A 136 25.35 6.94 9.26
N MET A 137 24.45 6.16 8.67
CA MET A 137 23.02 6.47 8.63
C MET A 137 22.35 5.96 9.90
N PRO A 138 21.14 6.46 10.24
CA PRO A 138 20.37 5.96 11.38
C PRO A 138 20.30 4.43 11.42
N GLY A 139 20.53 3.86 12.61
CA GLY A 139 20.47 2.41 12.86
C GLY A 139 21.67 1.59 12.37
N MET A 140 22.58 2.13 11.57
CA MET A 140 23.77 1.38 11.16
C MET A 140 24.70 1.14 12.34
N LEU A 141 25.26 -0.07 12.41
CA LEU A 141 26.25 -0.44 13.41
C LEU A 141 27.58 0.26 13.08
N THR A 142 28.23 0.74 14.13
CA THR A 142 29.63 1.19 14.08
C THR A 142 30.56 0.00 13.88
N ASP A 143 31.82 0.27 13.47
CA ASP A 143 32.86 -0.76 13.39
C ASP A 143 33.05 -1.51 14.73
N GLU A 144 32.88 -0.82 15.86
CA GLU A 144 33.02 -1.43 17.19
C GLU A 144 31.87 -2.41 17.48
N GLU A 145 30.64 -2.05 17.14
CA GLU A 145 29.45 -2.91 17.29
C GLU A 145 29.49 -4.08 16.31
N MET A 146 29.92 -3.86 15.06
CA MET A 146 30.14 -4.95 14.10
C MET A 146 31.21 -5.92 14.61
N MET A 147 32.33 -5.43 15.15
CA MET A 147 33.34 -6.30 15.77
C MET A 147 32.79 -7.06 16.99
N GLU A 148 31.96 -6.41 17.81
CA GLU A 148 31.30 -7.06 18.95
C GLU A 148 30.39 -8.21 18.48
N LEU A 149 29.57 -7.97 17.46
CA LEU A 149 28.72 -8.98 16.85
C LEU A 149 29.54 -10.12 16.22
N GLU A 150 30.64 -9.81 15.53
CA GLU A 150 31.50 -10.79 14.86
C GLU A 150 32.19 -11.77 15.83
N VAL A 151 32.55 -11.31 17.02
CA VAL A 151 33.24 -12.14 18.03
C VAL A 151 32.28 -12.87 18.98
N ALA A 152 31.01 -12.48 19.01
CA ALA A 152 30.00 -13.14 19.81
C ALA A 152 29.67 -14.54 19.25
N GLU A 153 29.27 -15.45 20.13
CA GLU A 153 28.84 -16.81 19.76
C GLU A 153 27.66 -17.28 20.61
N GLY A 154 26.83 -18.17 20.04
CA GLY A 154 25.72 -18.79 20.75
C GLY A 154 24.68 -17.77 21.23
N ALA A 155 24.22 -17.91 22.48
CA ALA A 155 23.14 -17.07 23.00
C ALA A 155 23.50 -15.58 23.09
N ASP A 156 24.77 -15.24 23.29
CA ASP A 156 25.22 -13.85 23.31
C ASP A 156 25.16 -13.26 21.90
N PHE A 157 25.56 -14.02 20.87
CA PHE A 157 25.38 -13.64 19.47
C PHE A 157 23.90 -13.51 19.10
N ASP A 158 23.07 -14.48 19.49
CA ASP A 158 21.64 -14.46 19.17
C ASP A 158 20.96 -13.19 19.70
N THR A 159 21.34 -12.75 20.89
CA THR A 159 20.80 -11.55 21.54
C THR A 159 21.29 -10.29 20.83
N LEU A 160 22.61 -10.16 20.63
CA LEU A 160 23.20 -9.00 19.96
C LEU A 160 22.70 -8.86 18.52
N PHE A 161 22.60 -9.96 17.76
CA PHE A 161 22.07 -9.94 16.40
C PHE A 161 20.65 -9.36 16.35
N LEU A 162 19.76 -9.81 17.25
CA LEU A 162 18.39 -9.33 17.27
C LEU A 162 18.30 -7.87 17.74
N GLU A 163 19.01 -7.49 18.81
CA GLU A 163 19.02 -6.12 19.31
C GLU A 163 19.52 -5.15 18.23
N PHE A 164 20.66 -5.47 17.61
CA PHE A 164 21.25 -4.66 16.57
C PHE A 164 20.44 -4.65 15.27
N MET A 165 19.84 -5.77 14.86
CA MET A 165 19.00 -5.80 13.66
C MET A 165 17.69 -5.02 13.89
N ILE A 166 17.14 -5.01 15.10
CA ILE A 166 15.97 -4.15 15.42
C ILE A 166 16.35 -2.67 15.32
N GLU A 167 17.49 -2.27 15.91
CA GLU A 167 17.97 -0.89 15.81
C GLU A 167 18.24 -0.47 14.36
N HIS A 168 18.84 -1.38 13.59
CA HIS A 168 19.07 -1.20 12.16
C HIS A 168 17.76 -0.97 11.40
N HIS A 169 16.76 -1.83 11.59
CA HIS A 169 15.46 -1.71 10.95
C HIS A 169 14.71 -0.43 11.32
N LEU A 170 14.79 -0.01 12.59
CA LEU A 170 14.24 1.29 13.03
C LEU A 170 14.91 2.46 12.31
N GLY A 171 16.22 2.37 12.08
CA GLY A 171 16.96 3.34 11.28
C GLY A 171 16.51 3.41 9.82
N ALA A 172 16.21 2.27 9.20
CA ALA A 172 15.66 2.25 7.83
C ALA A 172 14.28 2.94 7.75
N ILE A 173 13.41 2.71 8.74
CA ILE A 173 12.12 3.41 8.84
C ILE A 173 12.32 4.92 9.02
N GLU A 174 13.25 5.34 9.88
CA GLU A 174 13.58 6.76 10.06
C GLU A 174 14.11 7.39 8.76
N MET A 175 14.93 6.68 7.99
CA MET A 175 15.40 7.15 6.67
C MET A 175 14.24 7.35 5.69
N VAL A 176 13.24 6.46 5.70
CA VAL A 176 12.02 6.60 4.90
C VAL A 176 11.22 7.82 5.33
N GLU A 177 10.98 7.99 6.63
CA GLU A 177 10.29 9.16 7.18
C GLU A 177 10.99 10.47 6.77
N ASN A 178 12.32 10.53 6.95
CA ASN A 178 13.14 11.67 6.54
C ASN A 178 13.09 11.95 5.03
N LEU A 179 12.95 10.92 4.19
CA LEU A 179 12.75 11.11 2.75
C LEU A 179 11.36 11.69 2.48
N LEU A 180 10.31 11.12 3.07
CA LEU A 180 8.94 11.55 2.84
C LEU A 180 8.65 12.95 3.39
N ASP A 181 9.42 13.41 4.38
CA ASP A 181 9.40 14.78 4.89
C ASP A 181 10.08 15.79 3.95
N GLN A 182 10.91 15.32 3.01
CA GLN A 182 11.57 16.18 2.04
C GLN A 182 10.63 16.60 0.91
N GLN A 183 10.63 17.90 0.63
CA GLN A 183 9.78 18.48 -0.42
C GLN A 183 10.15 17.92 -1.80
N GLY A 184 9.14 17.37 -2.49
CA GLY A 184 9.30 16.83 -3.84
C GLY A 184 10.05 15.50 -3.90
N ALA A 185 10.29 14.84 -2.77
CA ALA A 185 10.85 13.50 -2.71
C ALA A 185 9.78 12.40 -2.91
N ALA A 186 10.25 11.19 -3.23
CA ALA A 186 9.43 10.00 -3.47
C ALA A 186 8.24 10.24 -4.42
N GLN A 187 8.41 11.10 -5.44
CA GLN A 187 7.36 11.39 -6.41
C GLN A 187 7.29 10.32 -7.50
N ASP A 188 8.41 9.64 -7.74
CA ASP A 188 8.49 8.45 -8.57
C ASP A 188 7.68 7.31 -7.91
N PRO A 189 6.67 6.73 -8.57
CA PRO A 189 5.80 5.72 -7.97
C PRO A 189 6.54 4.47 -7.49
N ILE A 190 7.65 4.12 -8.15
CA ILE A 190 8.46 2.95 -7.80
C ILE A 190 9.14 3.19 -6.46
N LEU A 191 9.69 4.39 -6.30
CA LEU A 191 10.31 4.81 -5.07
C LEU A 191 9.28 4.95 -3.95
N TYR A 192 8.09 5.50 -4.23
CA TYR A 192 7.04 5.62 -3.23
C TYR A 192 6.49 4.25 -2.76
N GLU A 193 6.27 3.31 -3.67
CA GLU A 193 5.91 1.93 -3.36
C GLU A 193 7.01 1.28 -2.49
N PHE A 194 8.26 1.38 -2.92
CA PHE A 194 9.40 0.89 -2.15
C PHE A 194 9.47 1.47 -0.73
N THR A 195 9.22 2.77 -0.54
CA THR A 195 9.17 3.36 0.81
C THR A 195 8.09 2.73 1.68
N SER A 196 6.92 2.41 1.11
CA SER A 196 5.83 1.78 1.83
C SER A 196 6.16 0.33 2.20
N ASP A 197 6.79 -0.40 1.27
CA ASP A 197 7.23 -1.79 1.48
C ASP A 197 8.28 -1.87 2.59
N VAL A 198 9.30 -1.00 2.56
CA VAL A 198 10.32 -0.92 3.62
C VAL A 198 9.66 -0.70 4.99
N THR A 199 8.74 0.26 5.12
CA THR A 199 8.06 0.52 6.40
C THR A 199 7.24 -0.69 6.88
N SER A 200 6.51 -1.34 5.97
CA SER A 200 5.65 -2.50 6.30
C SER A 200 6.45 -3.74 6.69
N ASP A 201 7.43 -4.10 5.85
CA ASP A 201 8.20 -5.34 5.99
C ASP A 201 9.16 -5.22 7.17
N GLN A 202 9.91 -4.12 7.28
CA GLN A 202 10.82 -3.93 8.41
C GLN A 202 10.07 -3.77 9.73
N GLY A 203 8.89 -3.12 9.73
CA GLY A 203 8.01 -3.09 10.90
C GLY A 203 7.57 -4.49 11.35
N SER A 204 7.17 -5.35 10.40
CA SER A 204 6.79 -6.73 10.68
C SER A 204 7.97 -7.60 11.14
N GLU A 205 9.18 -7.31 10.68
CA GLU A 205 10.40 -8.00 11.10
C GLU A 205 10.83 -7.58 12.51
N ILE A 206 10.73 -6.29 12.85
CA ILE A 206 10.94 -5.81 14.23
C ILE A 206 10.03 -6.55 15.21
N GLU A 207 8.72 -6.65 14.93
CA GLU A 207 7.79 -7.36 15.81
C GLU A 207 8.18 -8.83 16.03
N ARG A 208 8.69 -9.50 14.98
CA ARG A 208 9.17 -10.88 15.07
C ARG A 208 10.45 -10.97 15.90
N MET A 209 11.39 -10.07 15.70
CA MET A 209 12.65 -10.03 16.42
C MET A 209 12.45 -9.72 17.90
N ASP A 210 11.57 -8.78 18.23
CA ASP A 210 11.17 -8.49 19.62
C ASP A 210 10.56 -9.73 20.30
N ALA A 211 9.66 -10.44 19.60
CA ALA A 211 9.10 -11.67 20.11
C ALA A 211 10.17 -12.76 20.31
N MET A 212 11.18 -12.84 19.43
CA MET A 212 12.31 -13.75 19.59
C MET A 212 13.21 -13.36 20.77
N LEU A 213 13.53 -12.08 20.95
CA LEU A 213 14.31 -11.57 22.09
C LEU A 213 13.61 -11.87 23.42
N ALA A 214 12.31 -11.62 23.51
CA ALA A 214 11.51 -12.03 24.65
C ALA A 214 11.58 -13.56 24.84
N GLY A 215 11.51 -14.33 23.76
CA GLY A 215 11.73 -15.77 23.73
C GLY A 215 13.10 -16.22 24.25
N PHE A 216 14.14 -15.40 24.10
CA PHE A 216 15.54 -15.75 24.38
C PHE A 216 15.99 -15.37 25.79
N SER A 217 15.18 -14.63 26.53
CA SER A 217 15.50 -14.23 27.89
C SER A 217 15.85 -15.44 28.77
N PRO A 218 17.02 -15.45 29.44
CA PRO A 218 17.40 -16.51 30.37
C PRO A 218 16.56 -16.49 31.65
N ASP A 219 15.70 -15.49 31.80
CA ASP A 219 14.78 -15.37 32.91
C ASP A 219 13.61 -16.36 32.72
N PRO A 220 13.48 -17.38 33.60
CA PRO A 220 12.42 -18.38 33.49
C PRO A 220 11.01 -17.80 33.64
N ARG A 221 10.88 -16.51 33.99
CA ARG A 221 9.61 -15.79 34.09
C ARG A 221 9.10 -15.30 32.73
N VAL A 222 9.96 -15.19 31.73
CA VAL A 222 9.56 -14.79 30.38
C VAL A 222 9.00 -16.03 29.67
N ASN A 223 7.84 -15.88 29.00
CA ASN A 223 7.05 -16.96 28.37
C ASN A 223 6.25 -17.89 29.32
N LEU A 224 5.96 -17.48 30.56
CA LEU A 224 5.03 -18.24 31.41
C LEU A 224 3.61 -18.24 30.82
N ALA A 225 3.08 -19.42 30.55
CA ALA A 225 1.70 -19.57 30.06
C ALA A 225 0.69 -18.98 31.05
N ALA A 226 -0.29 -18.20 30.57
CA ALA A 226 -1.41 -17.79 31.41
C ALA A 226 -2.35 -18.98 31.67
N GLY A 227 -2.91 -19.09 32.88
CA GLY A 227 -3.85 -20.18 33.19
C GLY A 227 -4.50 -20.07 34.56
N PHE A 228 -5.80 -20.34 34.64
CA PHE A 228 -6.52 -20.34 35.91
C PHE A 228 -6.17 -21.56 36.80
N ARG A 229 -5.95 -22.73 36.17
CA ARG A 229 -5.58 -23.98 36.86
C ARG A 229 -4.13 -24.41 36.64
N ASP A 230 -3.51 -23.92 35.58
CA ASP A 230 -2.20 -24.35 35.12
C ASP A 230 -1.47 -23.18 34.44
N ALA A 231 -1.24 -22.11 35.21
CA ALA A 231 -0.32 -21.06 34.76
C ALA A 231 1.11 -21.60 34.76
N GLY A 232 1.90 -21.21 33.78
CA GLY A 232 3.35 -21.37 33.80
C GLY A 232 3.91 -20.80 35.11
N GLN A 233 4.85 -21.51 35.71
CA GLN A 233 5.51 -21.09 36.95
C GLN A 233 7.04 -21.13 36.80
N ALA A 234 7.69 -20.07 37.27
CA ALA A 234 9.13 -20.02 37.47
C ALA A 234 9.44 -20.11 38.97
N ALA A 235 10.37 -20.99 39.35
CA ALA A 235 10.80 -21.14 40.74
C ALA A 235 12.33 -21.13 40.81
N LEU A 236 12.89 -20.28 41.68
CA LEU A 236 14.33 -20.21 41.94
C LEU A 236 14.62 -20.79 43.33
N ASN A 237 15.50 -21.80 43.39
CA ASN A 237 15.86 -22.52 44.63
C ASN A 237 14.68 -23.13 45.41
N LEU A 238 13.55 -23.36 44.74
CA LEU A 238 12.36 -23.99 45.29
C LEU A 238 11.92 -25.14 44.38
N GLN A 239 11.43 -26.23 44.98
CA GLN A 239 10.85 -27.36 44.26
C GLN A 239 9.33 -27.32 44.42
N LEU A 240 8.60 -27.26 43.31
CA LEU A 240 7.14 -27.42 43.34
C LEU A 240 6.80 -28.87 43.71
N VAL A 241 6.21 -29.08 44.88
CA VAL A 241 5.80 -30.42 45.36
C VAL A 241 4.36 -30.74 44.96
N ALA A 242 3.48 -29.74 44.91
CA ALA A 242 2.11 -29.85 44.43
C ALA A 242 1.52 -28.47 44.13
N SER A 243 0.64 -28.38 43.14
CA SER A 243 -0.27 -27.24 42.93
C SER A 243 -1.68 -27.67 43.34
N LEU A 244 -2.33 -26.91 44.22
CA LEU A 244 -3.70 -27.19 44.67
C LEU A 244 -4.63 -26.09 44.17
N PRO A 245 -5.79 -26.42 43.58
CA PRO A 245 -6.76 -25.41 43.18
C PRO A 245 -7.27 -24.64 44.41
N LYS A 246 -7.78 -23.42 44.19
CA LYS A 246 -8.47 -22.69 45.25
C LYS A 246 -9.56 -23.57 45.86
N PRO A 247 -9.64 -23.67 47.21
CA PRO A 247 -10.67 -24.47 47.85
C PRO A 247 -12.06 -23.93 47.50
N ALA A 248 -13.05 -24.83 47.44
CA ALA A 248 -14.43 -24.46 47.18
C ALA A 248 -14.88 -23.36 48.16
N GLY A 249 -15.47 -22.28 47.64
CA GLY A 249 -15.90 -21.10 48.42
C GLY A 249 -14.90 -19.94 48.50
N PHE A 250 -13.71 -20.05 47.89
CA PHE A 250 -12.71 -18.97 47.76
C PHE A 250 -12.60 -18.37 46.35
N PHE A 251 -13.53 -18.74 45.48
CA PHE A 251 -13.72 -18.16 44.15
C PHE A 251 -15.22 -18.16 43.85
N ASP A 252 -15.65 -17.25 42.99
CA ASP A 252 -17.00 -17.28 42.43
C ASP A 252 -17.07 -18.41 41.40
N PRO A 253 -17.94 -19.42 41.54
CA PRO A 253 -18.09 -20.50 40.56
C PRO A 253 -18.39 -19.99 39.15
N ASP A 254 -19.09 -18.86 39.04
CA ASP A 254 -19.49 -18.23 37.77
C ASP A 254 -18.43 -17.24 37.25
N ASN A 255 -17.44 -16.91 38.10
CA ASN A 255 -16.28 -16.08 37.75
C ASN A 255 -15.00 -16.59 38.45
N PRO A 256 -14.53 -17.80 38.08
CA PRO A 256 -13.43 -18.46 38.78
C PRO A 256 -12.14 -17.65 38.75
N SER A 257 -11.90 -16.93 37.64
CA SER A 257 -10.73 -16.08 37.41
C SER A 257 -10.76 -14.75 38.19
N GLY A 258 -11.88 -14.38 38.81
CA GLY A 258 -12.02 -13.17 39.62
C GLY A 258 -11.96 -11.87 38.81
N LEU A 259 -12.44 -11.90 37.56
CA LEU A 259 -12.51 -10.73 36.70
C LEU A 259 -13.51 -9.70 37.27
N PRO A 260 -13.38 -8.40 36.99
CA PRO A 260 -14.37 -7.43 37.45
C PRO A 260 -15.76 -7.76 36.86
N ASN A 261 -16.78 -7.92 37.71
CA ASN A 261 -18.15 -8.11 37.25
C ASN A 261 -18.59 -6.84 36.49
N ARG A 262 -18.77 -6.94 35.16
CA ARG A 262 -19.37 -5.87 34.37
C ARG A 262 -20.82 -5.68 34.84
N PRO A 263 -21.29 -4.45 35.10
CA PRO A 263 -22.67 -4.24 35.48
C PRO A 263 -23.59 -4.68 34.34
N GLU A 264 -24.48 -5.62 34.63
CA GLU A 264 -25.52 -6.07 33.72
C GLU A 264 -26.37 -4.87 33.30
N ARG A 265 -26.45 -4.59 32.00
CA ARG A 265 -27.48 -3.70 31.46
C ARG A 265 -28.81 -4.42 31.67
N GLU A 266 -29.69 -3.84 32.49
CA GLU A 266 -31.08 -4.24 32.59
C GLU A 266 -31.75 -4.10 31.22
N GLU A 267 -31.86 -5.19 30.47
CA GLU A 267 -32.89 -5.30 29.45
C GLU A 267 -34.22 -5.63 30.11
N THR A 268 -35.14 -4.71 29.92
CA THR A 268 -36.51 -4.75 30.43
C THR A 268 -37.43 -5.45 29.43
N LEU A 269 -38.45 -6.12 30.00
CA LEU A 269 -39.70 -6.62 29.38
C LEU A 269 -39.60 -7.98 28.67
N ASN A 270 -40.42 -8.99 28.95
CA ASN A 270 -41.75 -9.05 29.56
C ASN A 270 -42.03 -10.50 30.05
N PRO A 271 -43.02 -10.70 30.94
CA PRO A 271 -43.31 -11.98 31.57
C PRO A 271 -44.20 -12.83 30.67
N ASP A 272 -43.77 -14.04 30.37
CA ASP A 272 -44.65 -15.21 30.28
C ASP A 272 -43.75 -16.45 30.24
N SER A 273 -43.75 -17.15 31.37
CA SER A 273 -43.14 -18.45 31.55
C SER A 273 -43.81 -19.49 30.65
N GLU A 274 -43.04 -20.35 29.99
CA GLU A 274 -42.89 -21.75 30.40
C GLU A 274 -42.01 -22.57 29.42
N ASN A 275 -41.04 -23.24 30.03
CA ASN A 275 -40.53 -24.59 29.77
C ASN A 275 -39.50 -24.93 28.67
N ASP A 276 -38.52 -25.67 29.21
CA ASP A 276 -37.76 -26.81 28.69
C ASP A 276 -36.52 -26.54 27.84
N GLN A 277 -35.33 -26.60 28.47
CA GLN A 277 -34.52 -27.81 28.78
C GLN A 277 -33.75 -28.29 27.54
N VAL A 278 -32.44 -27.99 27.45
CA VAL A 278 -31.29 -28.75 27.99
C VAL A 278 -31.06 -30.07 27.25
N ALA A 279 -29.89 -30.18 26.62
CA ALA A 279 -29.07 -31.39 26.48
C ALA A 279 -27.91 -31.08 25.51
N ASP A 280 -26.68 -31.53 25.65
CA ASP A 280 -25.95 -32.13 26.76
C ASP A 280 -24.49 -32.27 26.27
N GLU A 281 -23.59 -32.43 27.21
CA GLU A 281 -22.15 -32.59 27.06
C GLU A 281 -21.75 -33.86 26.27
N GLN A 282 -20.55 -33.88 25.66
CA GLN A 282 -19.71 -35.08 25.73
C GLN A 282 -18.21 -34.84 25.46
N GLU A 283 -17.42 -35.20 26.47
CA GLU A 283 -15.97 -35.40 26.51
C GLU A 283 -15.49 -36.62 25.68
N LEU A 284 -14.15 -36.76 25.62
CA LEU A 284 -13.28 -37.96 25.43
C LEU A 284 -12.68 -38.07 24.02
N SER A 285 -11.41 -38.42 23.81
CA SER A 285 -10.27 -38.80 24.66
C SER A 285 -9.04 -38.96 23.77
N ALA A 286 -7.84 -38.90 24.34
CA ALA A 286 -6.58 -39.14 23.66
C ALA A 286 -6.32 -40.62 23.31
N ASP A 287 -5.54 -40.77 22.24
CA ASP A 287 -4.48 -41.77 21.97
C ASP A 287 -4.84 -43.08 21.26
N ASP A 288 -4.33 -43.27 20.03
CA ASP A 288 -3.58 -44.48 19.66
C ASP A 288 -2.76 -44.32 18.34
N THR A 289 -1.44 -44.28 18.52
CA THR A 289 -0.34 -44.96 17.81
C THR A 289 -0.33 -45.27 16.28
N ASN A 290 0.87 -45.00 15.74
CA ASN A 290 1.70 -45.80 14.81
C ASN A 290 1.55 -45.70 13.27
N SER A 291 2.65 -45.19 12.68
CA SER A 291 3.40 -45.71 11.51
C SER A 291 2.81 -45.61 10.09
N ALA A 292 3.74 -45.28 9.19
CA ALA A 292 3.76 -45.49 7.73
C ALA A 292 3.26 -44.34 6.83
N LEU A 293 4.24 -43.54 6.37
CA LEU A 293 4.60 -43.38 4.95
C LEU A 293 3.55 -43.79 3.91
N VAL A 294 2.99 -42.79 3.21
CA VAL A 294 2.74 -42.74 1.76
C VAL A 294 2.72 -41.22 1.44
N GLU A 295 3.80 -40.60 0.97
CA GLU A 295 4.15 -40.51 -0.45
C GLU A 295 2.96 -40.09 -1.33
N THR A 296 2.71 -38.78 -1.45
CA THR A 296 2.14 -38.23 -2.68
C THR A 296 3.14 -37.23 -3.22
N THR A 297 3.88 -37.73 -4.21
CA THR A 297 4.64 -36.99 -5.19
C THR A 297 3.76 -36.03 -5.98
N ALA A 298 4.15 -34.77 -5.94
CA ALA A 298 4.24 -33.83 -7.04
C ALA A 298 5.26 -32.80 -6.49
N GLU A 299 6.56 -32.85 -6.78
CA GLU A 299 7.17 -32.86 -8.13
C GLU A 299 6.34 -32.00 -9.10
N GLU A 300 6.16 -30.73 -8.73
CA GLU A 300 6.52 -29.66 -9.64
C GLU A 300 7.78 -29.03 -9.04
N GLU A 301 8.92 -29.43 -9.59
CA GLU A 301 10.11 -28.60 -9.60
C GLU A 301 9.68 -27.27 -10.24
N GLU A 302 9.52 -26.21 -9.45
CA GLU A 302 9.84 -24.90 -9.98
C GLU A 302 11.35 -24.91 -10.15
N GLU A 303 11.82 -25.37 -11.32
CA GLU A 303 13.06 -24.84 -11.86
C GLU A 303 12.88 -23.32 -11.79
N GLU A 304 13.57 -22.67 -10.84
CA GLU A 304 13.84 -21.25 -10.95
C GLU A 304 14.53 -21.08 -12.29
N ASP A 305 13.77 -20.60 -13.27
CA ASP A 305 14.29 -20.23 -14.55
C ASP A 305 15.33 -19.13 -14.29
N GLU A 306 16.61 -19.51 -14.30
CA GLU A 306 17.75 -18.57 -14.25
C GLU A 306 17.77 -17.60 -15.46
N ASN A 307 16.76 -17.67 -16.35
CA ASN A 307 16.47 -16.69 -17.40
C ASN A 307 15.04 -16.11 -17.35
N ALA A 308 14.34 -16.21 -16.21
CA ALA A 308 13.12 -15.43 -16.03
C ALA A 308 13.50 -13.95 -16.05
N ASP A 309 12.96 -13.20 -17.02
CA ASP A 309 13.00 -11.74 -17.04
C ASP A 309 12.69 -11.22 -15.63
N PRO A 310 13.43 -10.22 -15.12
CA PRO A 310 13.18 -9.67 -13.79
C PRO A 310 11.69 -9.35 -13.70
N ARG A 311 11.00 -9.90 -12.69
CA ARG A 311 9.56 -9.72 -12.51
C ARG A 311 9.30 -8.21 -12.57
N PRO A 312 8.61 -7.70 -13.62
CA PRO A 312 8.35 -6.28 -13.69
C PRO A 312 7.49 -5.91 -12.48
N SER A 313 7.93 -4.87 -11.76
CA SER A 313 7.26 -4.34 -10.57
C SER A 313 5.75 -4.28 -10.79
N LEU A 314 5.02 -5.00 -9.93
CA LEU A 314 3.68 -5.52 -10.21
C LEU A 314 2.59 -4.44 -10.26
N LEU A 315 2.83 -3.23 -9.75
CA LEU A 315 1.77 -2.23 -9.57
C LEU A 315 1.92 -0.92 -10.36
N ARG A 316 3.00 -0.71 -11.15
CA ARG A 316 3.21 0.53 -11.94
C ARG A 316 2.06 0.87 -12.90
N PHE A 317 1.25 -0.12 -13.27
CA PHE A 317 0.04 0.02 -14.11
C PHE A 317 -1.19 -0.66 -13.51
N SER A 318 -1.19 -0.93 -12.20
CA SER A 318 -2.34 -1.56 -11.55
C SER A 318 -3.53 -0.63 -11.60
N ASN A 319 -4.64 -1.16 -12.10
CA ASN A 319 -5.91 -0.48 -12.02
C ASN A 319 -6.38 -0.56 -10.57
N THR A 320 -6.77 0.59 -10.03
CA THR A 320 -7.15 0.76 -8.63
C THR A 320 -8.64 0.54 -8.42
N ASP A 321 -9.43 0.88 -9.44
CA ASP A 321 -10.88 0.72 -9.42
C ASP A 321 -11.43 0.44 -10.82
N LEU A 322 -12.59 -0.24 -10.88
CA LEU A 322 -13.29 -0.59 -12.11
C LEU A 322 -14.75 -0.16 -12.05
N LEU A 323 -15.10 0.78 -12.92
CA LEU A 323 -16.47 1.24 -13.11
C LEU A 323 -17.07 0.62 -14.37
N PHE A 324 -18.26 0.05 -14.24
CA PHE A 324 -19.06 -0.46 -15.35
C PHE A 324 -20.29 0.43 -15.59
N SER A 325 -20.48 0.92 -16.81
CA SER A 325 -21.67 1.69 -17.20
C SER A 325 -22.11 1.38 -18.63
N GLY A 326 -23.27 0.74 -18.75
CA GLY A 326 -23.80 0.30 -20.05
C GLY A 326 -22.83 -0.61 -20.78
N ASN A 327 -22.28 -0.14 -21.88
CA ASN A 327 -21.29 -0.86 -22.70
C ASN A 327 -19.86 -0.34 -22.49
N PHE A 328 -19.61 0.41 -21.43
CA PHE A 328 -18.30 0.98 -21.14
C PHE A 328 -17.77 0.43 -19.82
N LEU A 329 -16.45 0.19 -19.80
CA LEU A 329 -15.66 -0.07 -18.61
C LEU A 329 -14.64 1.07 -18.48
N VAL A 330 -14.60 1.72 -17.32
CA VAL A 330 -13.53 2.66 -16.98
C VAL A 330 -12.67 2.03 -15.90
N ALA A 331 -11.37 1.94 -16.17
CA ALA A 331 -10.39 1.43 -15.23
C ALA A 331 -9.54 2.61 -14.73
N GLY A 332 -9.76 2.99 -13.47
CA GLY A 332 -8.98 3.99 -12.78
C GLY A 332 -7.59 3.46 -12.40
N ASN A 333 -6.60 4.34 -12.30
CA ASN A 333 -5.28 4.03 -11.77
C ASN A 333 -4.63 5.28 -11.17
N TYR A 334 -3.47 5.10 -10.54
CA TYR A 334 -2.71 6.18 -9.91
C TYR A 334 -2.32 7.34 -10.86
N HIS A 335 -2.31 7.11 -12.18
CA HIS A 335 -1.90 8.08 -13.22
C HIS A 335 -3.04 8.64 -14.06
N GLY A 336 -4.28 8.22 -13.84
CA GLY A 336 -5.44 8.60 -14.66
C GLY A 336 -6.41 7.45 -14.81
N PHE A 337 -6.93 7.23 -16.02
CA PHE A 337 -7.86 6.14 -16.28
C PHE A 337 -7.88 5.71 -17.74
N ASN A 338 -8.24 4.45 -17.97
CA ASN A 338 -8.46 3.88 -19.29
C ASN A 338 -9.94 3.63 -19.51
N THR A 339 -10.46 3.92 -20.70
CA THR A 339 -11.85 3.57 -21.05
C THR A 339 -11.88 2.50 -22.13
N TYR A 340 -12.74 1.49 -21.94
CA TYR A 340 -12.95 0.38 -22.86
C TYR A 340 -14.42 0.32 -23.30
N ASP A 341 -14.64 0.01 -24.57
CA ASP A 341 -15.91 -0.48 -25.09
C ASP A 341 -15.99 -1.99 -24.85
N ILE A 342 -17.00 -2.41 -24.08
CA ILE A 342 -17.27 -3.79 -23.70
C ILE A 342 -18.54 -4.35 -24.36
N ASN A 343 -19.02 -3.72 -25.45
CA ASN A 343 -20.10 -4.25 -26.29
C ASN A 343 -19.87 -5.72 -26.70
N ASN A 344 -18.61 -6.08 -26.93
CA ASN A 344 -18.17 -7.47 -27.06
C ASN A 344 -17.32 -7.86 -25.84
N PRO A 345 -17.89 -8.50 -24.80
CA PRO A 345 -17.15 -8.82 -23.58
C PRO A 345 -16.02 -9.83 -23.80
N ARG A 346 -15.97 -10.54 -24.94
CA ARG A 346 -14.87 -11.44 -25.30
C ARG A 346 -13.69 -10.73 -25.96
N ALA A 347 -13.87 -9.48 -26.37
CA ALA A 347 -12.83 -8.66 -26.96
C ALA A 347 -13.13 -7.17 -26.65
N PRO A 348 -12.88 -6.71 -25.41
CA PRO A 348 -12.96 -5.30 -25.07
C PRO A 348 -12.06 -4.45 -25.98
N GLU A 349 -12.54 -3.31 -26.43
CA GLU A 349 -11.79 -2.38 -27.28
C GLU A 349 -11.42 -1.13 -26.47
N LEU A 350 -10.12 -0.85 -26.32
CA LEU A 350 -9.67 0.38 -25.66
C LEU A 350 -10.06 1.61 -26.49
N LEU A 351 -10.78 2.54 -25.87
CA LEU A 351 -11.27 3.78 -26.49
C LEU A 351 -10.35 4.97 -26.27
N SER A 352 -9.76 5.09 -25.09
CA SER A 352 -8.86 6.17 -24.70
C SER A 352 -8.03 5.80 -23.47
N SER A 353 -6.88 6.46 -23.36
CA SER A 353 -6.05 6.46 -22.15
C SER A 353 -5.87 7.89 -21.69
N VAL A 354 -6.41 8.24 -20.53
CA VAL A 354 -6.27 9.56 -19.92
C VAL A 354 -5.11 9.54 -18.94
N VAL A 355 -4.17 10.47 -19.12
CA VAL A 355 -3.03 10.70 -18.23
C VAL A 355 -3.29 11.97 -17.45
N CYS A 356 -3.64 11.80 -16.18
CA CYS A 356 -3.89 12.87 -15.24
C CYS A 356 -3.54 12.39 -13.81
N PRO A 357 -2.27 12.50 -13.39
CA PRO A 357 -1.81 12.01 -12.11
C PRO A 357 -2.51 12.63 -10.92
N GLY A 358 -2.56 11.86 -9.85
CA GLY A 358 -3.24 12.26 -8.63
C GLY A 358 -3.26 11.20 -7.53
N GLY A 359 -2.92 9.95 -7.84
CA GLY A 359 -3.01 8.84 -6.91
C GLY A 359 -4.44 8.36 -6.66
N GLN A 360 -4.57 7.14 -6.16
CA GLN A 360 -5.83 6.40 -5.93
C GLN A 360 -6.62 6.15 -7.20
N GLY A 361 -7.28 7.16 -7.78
CA GLY A 361 -7.97 6.97 -9.06
C GLY A 361 -9.25 6.16 -9.00
N ASP A 362 -9.90 6.06 -7.83
CA ASP A 362 -11.27 5.53 -7.71
C ASP A 362 -12.23 6.32 -8.59
N VAL A 363 -13.14 5.63 -9.28
CA VAL A 363 -13.98 6.24 -10.33
C VAL A 363 -15.47 5.94 -10.14
N SER A 364 -16.29 7.00 -10.14
CA SER A 364 -17.75 6.89 -10.24
C SER A 364 -18.28 7.66 -11.44
N LEU A 365 -19.41 7.24 -12.00
CA LEU A 365 -20.06 7.93 -13.12
C LEU A 365 -21.50 8.30 -12.79
N ILE A 366 -21.84 9.56 -13.05
CA ILE A 366 -23.18 10.12 -12.89
C ILE A 366 -23.60 10.80 -14.19
N GLY A 367 -24.50 10.15 -14.94
CA GLY A 367 -24.83 10.63 -16.29
C GLY A 367 -23.57 10.65 -17.16
N ASN A 368 -23.15 11.86 -17.55
CA ASN A 368 -21.92 12.08 -18.33
C ASN A 368 -20.75 12.60 -17.48
N LEU A 369 -20.89 12.68 -16.15
CA LEU A 369 -19.84 13.18 -15.26
C LEU A 369 -19.11 12.00 -14.61
N LEU A 370 -17.83 11.85 -14.91
CA LEU A 370 -16.93 10.91 -14.25
C LEU A 370 -16.19 11.62 -13.11
N ILE A 371 -16.37 11.12 -11.89
CA ILE A 371 -15.67 11.58 -10.70
C ILE A 371 -14.45 10.69 -10.49
N MET A 372 -13.31 11.29 -10.19
CA MET A 372 -12.08 10.57 -9.88
C MET A 372 -11.46 11.08 -8.58
N SER A 373 -11.12 10.16 -7.67
CA SER A 373 -10.41 10.45 -6.42
C SER A 373 -8.94 10.81 -6.67
N VAL A 374 -8.44 11.78 -5.91
CA VAL A 374 -7.08 12.29 -5.97
C VAL A 374 -6.56 12.49 -4.55
N GLN A 375 -5.52 11.75 -4.19
CA GLN A 375 -5.01 11.70 -2.82
C GLN A 375 -3.60 12.27 -2.70
N GLU A 376 -2.76 11.98 -3.68
CA GLU A 376 -1.32 12.20 -3.65
C GLU A 376 -0.97 13.65 -3.97
N ALA A 377 0.13 14.10 -3.39
CA ALA A 377 0.59 15.48 -3.51
C ALA A 377 1.06 15.84 -4.93
N ARG A 378 1.37 14.85 -5.78
CA ARG A 378 1.81 15.09 -7.17
C ARG A 378 0.70 15.52 -8.13
N GLY A 379 -0.56 15.41 -7.71
CA GLY A 379 -1.69 15.77 -8.57
C GLY A 379 -1.67 17.26 -8.91
N ARG A 380 -1.81 17.60 -10.20
CA ARG A 380 -1.94 18.99 -10.65
C ARG A 380 -3.30 19.30 -11.25
N LEU A 381 -3.83 20.49 -10.99
CA LEU A 381 -5.13 20.94 -11.53
C LEU A 381 -5.16 20.87 -13.05
N ASP A 382 -4.04 21.13 -13.72
CA ASP A 382 -3.88 21.09 -15.18
C ASP A 382 -3.56 19.71 -15.76
N CYS A 383 -3.56 18.64 -14.94
CA CYS A 383 -3.06 17.31 -15.30
C CYS A 383 -1.61 17.35 -15.86
N GLY A 384 -0.84 18.37 -15.50
CA GLY A 384 0.59 18.44 -15.74
C GLY A 384 1.30 17.26 -15.09
N LEU A 385 2.43 16.89 -15.66
CA LEU A 385 3.17 15.68 -15.27
C LEU A 385 4.50 16.02 -14.56
N GLN A 386 4.83 17.30 -14.51
CA GLN A 386 5.97 17.90 -13.80
C GLN A 386 5.89 17.84 -12.26
N GLY A 387 4.86 17.19 -11.70
CA GLY A 387 4.61 17.16 -10.26
C GLY A 387 4.39 18.55 -9.64
N VAL A 388 4.37 18.59 -8.31
CA VAL A 388 4.31 19.83 -7.51
C VAL A 388 5.34 19.71 -6.40
N ALA A 389 6.46 20.42 -6.55
CA ALA A 389 7.61 20.30 -5.65
C ALA A 389 7.51 21.24 -4.44
N GLU A 390 6.81 22.37 -4.57
CA GLU A 390 6.59 23.32 -3.49
C GLU A 390 5.72 22.69 -2.38
N SER A 391 5.88 23.10 -1.12
CA SER A 391 5.01 22.66 -0.02
C SER A 391 3.57 23.18 -0.18
N THR A 392 3.43 24.44 -0.57
CA THR A 392 2.15 25.11 -0.83
C THR A 392 2.09 25.46 -2.31
N SER A 393 1.06 24.98 -3.01
CA SER A 393 0.93 25.27 -4.44
C SER A 393 -0.52 25.39 -4.90
N GLN A 394 -0.78 26.49 -5.61
CA GLN A 394 -2.05 26.71 -6.31
C GLN A 394 -2.22 25.79 -7.52
N GLU A 395 -1.16 25.10 -7.94
CA GLU A 395 -1.21 24.13 -9.05
C GLU A 395 -1.61 22.74 -8.57
N ARG A 396 -1.48 22.44 -7.27
CA ARG A 396 -1.77 21.11 -6.69
C ARG A 396 -3.26 20.82 -6.67
N ILE A 397 -3.64 19.55 -6.79
CA ILE A 397 -4.97 19.03 -6.49
C ILE A 397 -4.89 17.80 -5.59
N ARG A 398 -5.66 17.82 -4.51
CA ARG A 398 -6.00 16.69 -3.63
C ARG A 398 -7.47 16.86 -3.26
N GLY A 399 -8.28 15.84 -3.51
CA GLY A 399 -9.74 15.86 -3.40
C GLY A 399 -10.33 15.10 -4.59
N ILE A 400 -11.29 15.68 -5.30
CA ILE A 400 -11.88 15.02 -6.48
C ILE A 400 -11.67 15.82 -7.75
N ARG A 401 -11.57 15.11 -8.88
CA ARG A 401 -11.70 15.65 -10.23
C ARG A 401 -13.06 15.28 -10.81
N ILE A 402 -13.59 16.14 -11.65
CA ILE A 402 -14.85 15.94 -12.35
C ILE A 402 -14.58 16.08 -13.85
N PHE A 403 -14.82 15.02 -14.60
CA PHE A 403 -14.65 14.96 -16.05
C PHE A 403 -16.01 14.85 -16.75
N ASP A 404 -16.23 15.65 -17.78
CA ASP A 404 -17.29 15.39 -18.76
C ASP A 404 -16.78 14.32 -19.73
N VAL A 405 -17.46 13.17 -19.71
CA VAL A 405 -17.20 12.00 -20.54
C VAL A 405 -18.33 11.75 -21.55
N SER A 406 -19.07 12.79 -21.94
CA SER A 406 -20.04 12.73 -23.06
C SER A 406 -19.41 12.14 -24.34
N ASP A 407 -18.10 12.32 -24.51
CA ASP A 407 -17.26 11.53 -25.40
C ASP A 407 -16.09 10.90 -24.61
N PHE A 408 -16.20 9.61 -24.30
CA PHE A 408 -15.15 8.84 -23.63
C PHE A 408 -13.81 8.84 -24.39
N ARG A 409 -13.79 9.19 -25.68
CA ARG A 409 -12.55 9.28 -26.48
C ARG A 409 -11.83 10.60 -26.31
N MET A 410 -12.48 11.62 -25.74
CA MET A 410 -11.90 12.93 -25.44
C MET A 410 -12.51 13.52 -24.16
N PRO A 411 -12.27 12.93 -22.97
CA PRO A 411 -12.75 13.48 -21.71
C PRO A 411 -12.23 14.89 -21.44
N VAL A 412 -13.06 15.74 -20.86
CA VAL A 412 -12.70 17.12 -20.49
C VAL A 412 -12.84 17.28 -18.99
N GLN A 413 -11.78 17.73 -18.31
CA GLN A 413 -11.90 18.09 -16.90
C GLN A 413 -12.76 19.35 -16.80
N VAL A 414 -13.93 19.28 -16.16
CA VAL A 414 -14.90 20.37 -16.05
C VAL A 414 -14.94 20.98 -14.64
N GLY A 415 -14.46 20.26 -13.63
CA GLY A 415 -14.39 20.73 -12.26
C GLY A 415 -13.34 19.98 -11.45
N ALA A 416 -12.97 20.56 -10.31
CA ALA A 416 -12.16 19.92 -9.29
C ALA A 416 -12.50 20.53 -7.94
N VAL A 417 -12.47 19.72 -6.88
CA VAL A 417 -12.73 20.20 -5.50
C VAL A 417 -11.56 19.80 -4.63
N GLN A 418 -10.94 20.79 -3.99
CA GLN A 418 -9.83 20.61 -3.05
C GLN A 418 -10.38 20.22 -1.67
N THR A 419 -9.71 19.28 -1.02
CA THR A 419 -9.98 18.86 0.36
C THR A 419 -8.72 18.98 1.19
N CYS A 420 -8.84 18.99 2.52
CA CYS A 420 -7.67 19.14 3.38
C CYS A 420 -6.77 17.91 3.38
N ARG A 421 -7.34 16.74 3.10
CA ARG A 421 -6.62 15.46 3.17
C ARG A 421 -6.62 14.68 1.87
N GLY A 422 -7.22 15.17 0.80
CA GLY A 422 -7.38 14.44 -0.45
C GLY A 422 -8.66 13.61 -0.50
N SER A 423 -8.83 12.85 -1.59
CA SER A 423 -9.80 11.77 -1.64
C SER A 423 -9.06 10.46 -1.84
N HIS A 424 -9.08 9.62 -0.81
CA HIS A 424 -8.61 8.25 -0.84
C HIS A 424 -9.64 7.43 -1.61
N THR A 425 -10.87 7.44 -1.11
CA THR A 425 -12.05 6.92 -1.81
C THR A 425 -13.18 7.95 -1.82
N HIS A 426 -14.23 7.66 -2.59
CA HIS A 426 -15.46 8.45 -2.58
C HIS A 426 -16.71 7.60 -2.76
N THR A 427 -17.82 8.05 -2.17
CA THR A 427 -19.15 7.49 -2.37
C THR A 427 -20.09 8.54 -2.97
N VAL A 428 -20.80 8.16 -4.03
CA VAL A 428 -21.80 9.01 -4.67
C VAL A 428 -23.19 8.75 -4.08
N VAL A 429 -23.85 9.80 -3.62
CA VAL A 429 -25.23 9.77 -3.12
C VAL A 429 -26.10 10.67 -4.01
N SER A 430 -26.84 10.05 -4.92
CA SER A 430 -27.86 10.74 -5.71
C SER A 430 -29.17 10.83 -4.92
N ASN A 431 -29.71 12.04 -4.76
CA ASN A 431 -31.06 12.22 -4.24
C ASN A 431 -32.07 11.92 -5.37
N GLN A 432 -32.93 10.92 -5.19
CA GLN A 432 -33.94 10.55 -6.19
C GLN A 432 -34.94 11.69 -6.47
N ASP A 433 -35.05 12.68 -5.58
CA ASP A 433 -36.00 13.80 -5.68
C ASP A 433 -35.35 15.13 -6.10
N ALA A 434 -34.02 15.22 -6.21
CA ALA A 434 -33.31 16.43 -6.60
C ALA A 434 -32.51 16.18 -7.88
N GLU A 435 -33.07 16.56 -9.03
CA GLU A 435 -32.43 16.40 -10.35
C GLU A 435 -31.26 17.38 -10.57
N ASP A 436 -31.14 18.43 -9.75
CA ASP A 436 -30.20 19.54 -9.97
C ASP A 436 -28.79 19.29 -9.40
N TYR A 437 -28.66 18.41 -8.40
CA TYR A 437 -27.40 18.21 -7.66
C TYR A 437 -27.16 16.76 -7.27
N VAL A 438 -25.89 16.40 -7.15
CA VAL A 438 -25.44 15.14 -6.55
C VAL A 438 -24.49 15.42 -5.39
N TYR A 439 -24.54 14.58 -4.37
CA TYR A 439 -23.62 14.64 -3.25
C TYR A 439 -22.56 13.56 -3.36
N VAL A 440 -21.31 13.93 -3.09
CA VAL A 440 -20.17 13.02 -3.07
C VAL A 440 -19.54 13.10 -1.69
N TYR A 441 -19.47 11.97 -1.01
CA TYR A 441 -18.83 11.83 0.29
C TYR A 441 -17.41 11.36 0.07
N VAL A 442 -16.44 12.10 0.60
CA VAL A 442 -15.01 11.89 0.37
C VAL A 442 -14.33 11.58 1.69
N SER A 443 -13.44 10.58 1.69
CA SER A 443 -12.50 10.34 2.78
C SER A 443 -11.09 10.53 2.29
N GLY A 444 -10.32 11.41 2.92
CA GLY A 444 -8.88 11.59 2.65
C GLY A 444 -8.04 11.05 3.79
N THR A 445 -6.92 10.37 3.47
CA THR A 445 -6.05 9.70 4.45
C THR A 445 -4.66 10.32 4.58
N SER A 446 -4.28 11.19 3.65
CA SER A 446 -2.96 11.83 3.56
C SER A 446 -2.81 12.92 4.63
N PRO A 447 -1.58 13.36 4.89
CA PRO A 447 -1.30 14.44 5.82
C PRO A 447 -2.16 15.67 5.54
N VAL A 448 -2.59 16.34 6.61
CA VAL A 448 -3.36 17.57 6.49
C VAL A 448 -2.52 18.62 5.78
N ARG A 449 -3.13 19.34 4.85
CA ARG A 449 -2.49 20.45 4.16
C ARG A 449 -2.22 21.61 5.10
N ASP A 450 -1.12 22.29 4.82
CA ASP A 450 -0.82 23.60 5.38
C ASP A 450 -1.94 24.60 5.05
N ASP A 451 -2.28 25.47 6.00
CA ASP A 451 -3.36 26.45 5.87
C ASP A 451 -3.03 27.53 4.83
N GLU A 452 -1.75 27.76 4.52
CA GLU A 452 -1.31 28.60 3.40
C GLU A 452 -1.59 27.95 2.04
N GLU A 453 -1.65 26.61 1.94
CA GLU A 453 -2.04 25.91 0.70
C GLU A 453 -3.56 25.91 0.53
N LEU A 454 -4.30 25.56 1.59
CA LEU A 454 -5.75 25.53 1.58
C LEU A 454 -6.30 26.04 2.92
N GLU A 455 -6.88 27.23 2.89
CA GLU A 455 -7.47 27.88 4.06
C GLU A 455 -8.51 26.98 4.76
N GLY A 456 -8.43 26.87 6.09
CA GLY A 456 -9.36 26.07 6.90
C GLY A 456 -8.96 24.60 7.07
N CYS A 457 -7.71 24.26 6.79
CA CYS A 457 -7.09 22.98 7.13
C CYS A 457 -6.28 23.09 8.42
N SER A 458 -6.42 22.09 9.28
CA SER A 458 -5.77 22.02 10.58
C SER A 458 -5.55 20.56 10.97
N ASP A 459 -4.37 20.23 11.47
CA ASP A 459 -4.00 18.91 12.00
C ASP A 459 -4.16 18.81 13.52
N ASP A 460 -4.59 19.90 14.18
CA ASP A 460 -4.87 19.89 15.60
C ASP A 460 -5.94 18.85 15.95
N SER A 461 -5.92 18.41 17.21
CA SER A 461 -6.93 17.49 17.74
C SER A 461 -8.33 18.07 17.54
N PRO A 462 -9.34 17.27 17.13
CA PRO A 462 -10.69 17.78 16.97
C PRO A 462 -11.35 18.20 18.30
N PHE A 463 -10.72 17.89 19.44
CA PHE A 463 -11.10 18.38 20.76
C PHE A 463 -10.52 19.76 21.09
N GLU A 464 -9.54 20.21 20.31
CA GLU A 464 -8.83 21.49 20.48
C GLU A 464 -9.22 22.48 19.37
N ASP A 465 -9.45 21.98 18.15
CA ASP A 465 -9.87 22.75 16.99
C ASP A 465 -11.13 22.16 16.32
N GLU A 466 -12.19 22.98 16.23
CA GLU A 466 -13.43 22.61 15.57
C GLU A 466 -13.29 22.49 14.04
N ASP A 467 -12.26 23.09 13.46
CA ASP A 467 -11.95 23.06 12.03
C ASP A 467 -10.97 21.93 11.64
N SER A 468 -10.47 21.17 12.61
CA SER A 468 -9.56 20.02 12.43
C SER A 468 -9.97 19.14 11.24
N ALA A 469 -9.04 18.85 10.35
CA ALA A 469 -9.27 17.98 9.19
C ALA A 469 -9.28 16.48 9.56
N LEU A 470 -9.03 16.13 10.82
CA LEU A 470 -9.02 14.76 11.30
C LEU A 470 -10.45 14.23 11.54
N PHE A 471 -10.64 12.91 11.42
CA PHE A 471 -11.90 12.19 11.73
C PHE A 471 -13.18 12.68 11.04
N ARG A 472 -13.06 13.35 9.89
CA ARG A 472 -14.21 13.85 9.14
C ARG A 472 -14.20 13.34 7.71
N ILE A 473 -15.38 13.37 7.12
CA ILE A 473 -15.58 13.26 5.67
C ILE A 473 -15.91 14.64 5.13
N GLU A 474 -15.55 14.89 3.89
CA GLU A 474 -16.06 16.04 3.16
C GLU A 474 -17.28 15.63 2.33
N VAL A 475 -18.35 16.41 2.42
CA VAL A 475 -19.54 16.26 1.57
C VAL A 475 -19.49 17.34 0.51
N ILE A 476 -19.33 16.91 -0.73
CA ILE A 476 -19.22 17.78 -1.90
C ILE A 476 -20.56 17.77 -2.62
N GLN A 477 -21.09 18.95 -2.92
CA GLN A 477 -22.24 19.13 -3.79
C GLN A 477 -21.75 19.42 -5.21
N ILE A 478 -22.19 18.64 -6.19
CA ILE A 478 -21.91 18.84 -7.61
C ILE A 478 -23.22 19.22 -8.32
N PRO A 479 -23.34 20.46 -8.85
CA PRO A 479 -24.44 20.82 -9.73
C PRO A 479 -24.30 20.12 -11.08
N ILE A 480 -25.33 19.38 -11.52
CA ILE A 480 -25.23 18.55 -12.73
C ILE A 480 -25.00 19.39 -14.00
N ASP A 481 -25.71 20.52 -14.11
CA ASP A 481 -25.60 21.42 -15.27
C ASP A 481 -24.36 22.33 -15.22
N ASN A 482 -23.75 22.50 -14.03
CA ASN A 482 -22.62 23.40 -13.79
C ASN A 482 -21.60 22.74 -12.86
N PRO A 483 -20.96 21.64 -13.28
CA PRO A 483 -20.05 20.86 -12.43
C PRO A 483 -18.82 21.66 -11.97
N GLN A 484 -18.47 22.75 -12.66
CA GLN A 484 -17.41 23.66 -12.25
C GLN A 484 -17.70 24.40 -10.93
N ASP A 485 -18.98 24.49 -10.53
CA ASP A 485 -19.41 25.16 -9.31
C ASP A 485 -19.48 24.19 -8.10
N ALA A 486 -18.94 22.98 -8.28
CA ALA A 486 -18.84 21.97 -7.23
C ALA A 486 -18.05 22.48 -6.03
N ARG A 487 -18.53 22.18 -4.83
CA ARG A 487 -17.93 22.68 -3.58
C ARG A 487 -18.26 21.79 -2.40
N ILE A 488 -17.41 21.83 -1.39
CA ILE A 488 -17.70 21.26 -0.07
C ILE A 488 -18.87 22.03 0.54
N VAL A 489 -19.91 21.31 0.96
CA VAL A 489 -21.10 21.88 1.63
C VAL A 489 -21.24 21.40 3.07
N ASN A 490 -20.53 20.34 3.46
CA ASN A 490 -20.52 19.85 4.82
C ASN A 490 -19.21 19.11 5.12
N ARG A 491 -18.80 19.08 6.40
CA ARG A 491 -17.59 18.42 6.89
C ARG A 491 -17.88 17.66 8.20
N PRO A 492 -18.79 16.67 8.22
CA PRO A 492 -19.19 16.03 9.47
C PRO A 492 -18.08 15.12 10.00
N PHE A 493 -17.92 15.13 11.32
CA PHE A 493 -17.11 14.12 12.01
C PHE A 493 -17.82 12.76 11.98
N ILE A 494 -17.05 11.67 11.80
CA ILE A 494 -17.58 10.32 11.51
C ILE A 494 -17.99 9.56 12.79
N PHE A 495 -17.68 10.11 13.96
CA PHE A 495 -17.98 9.49 15.25
C PHE A 495 -18.52 10.48 16.27
N SER A 496 -19.11 11.59 15.79
CA SER A 496 -19.81 12.53 16.66
C SER A 496 -21.21 12.02 16.99
N ASP A 497 -21.55 12.11 18.27
CA ASP A 497 -22.94 11.98 18.69
C ASP A 497 -23.76 13.13 18.08
N PRO A 498 -24.85 12.85 17.35
CA PRO A 498 -25.57 13.87 16.58
C PRO A 498 -26.35 14.86 17.44
N GLU A 499 -26.60 14.56 18.72
CA GLU A 499 -27.31 15.47 19.65
C GLU A 499 -26.34 16.35 20.44
N THR A 500 -25.22 15.78 20.87
CA THR A 500 -24.27 16.40 21.79
C THR A 500 -22.99 16.89 21.11
N GLY A 501 -22.69 16.41 19.90
CA GLY A 501 -21.46 16.71 19.16
C GLY A 501 -20.21 16.01 19.71
N VAL A 502 -20.34 15.21 20.76
CA VAL A 502 -19.21 14.53 21.41
C VAL A 502 -18.64 13.47 20.48
N LEU A 503 -17.34 13.55 20.21
CA LEU A 503 -16.61 12.51 19.49
C LEU A 503 -16.33 11.34 20.42
N ALA A 504 -16.83 10.15 20.09
CA ALA A 504 -16.69 8.95 20.90
C ALA A 504 -16.17 7.76 20.07
N GLY A 505 -15.43 6.84 20.69
CA GLY A 505 -14.93 5.64 20.01
C GLY A 505 -13.64 5.82 19.21
N LEU A 506 -12.97 6.97 19.37
CA LEU A 506 -11.64 7.21 18.80
C LEU A 506 -10.58 6.65 19.74
N TRP A 507 -9.65 5.87 19.19
CA TRP A 507 -8.51 5.38 19.95
C TRP A 507 -7.43 6.48 20.01
N GLU A 508 -7.13 6.96 21.23
CA GLU A 508 -6.17 8.05 21.46
C GLU A 508 -4.72 7.65 21.19
N GLY A 509 -4.47 6.36 20.96
CA GLY A 509 -3.12 5.84 20.80
C GLY A 509 -2.35 5.87 22.12
N GLY A 510 -1.03 5.82 22.01
CA GLY A 510 -0.11 5.99 23.13
C GLY A 510 0.46 4.68 23.67
N ASP A 511 1.15 4.84 24.80
CA ASP A 511 1.81 3.79 25.55
C ASP A 511 0.84 3.23 26.59
N HIS A 512 0.54 1.93 26.51
CA HIS A 512 -0.44 1.27 27.39
C HIS A 512 0.23 0.56 28.57
N GLY A 513 1.51 0.86 28.80
CA GLY A 513 2.31 0.33 29.89
C GLY A 513 3.31 -0.73 29.44
N PRO A 514 4.12 -1.22 30.39
CA PRO A 514 5.12 -2.25 30.13
C PRO A 514 4.49 -3.49 29.49
N ASP A 515 5.18 -4.06 28.50
CA ASP A 515 4.76 -5.27 27.75
C ASP A 515 3.47 -5.10 26.93
N THR A 516 3.12 -3.88 26.54
CA THR A 516 2.00 -3.60 25.65
C THR A 516 2.46 -2.89 24.37
N GLN A 517 1.76 -3.13 23.27
CA GLN A 517 2.03 -2.43 22.02
C GLN A 517 1.79 -0.92 22.21
N ARG A 518 2.74 -0.10 21.74
CA ARG A 518 2.44 1.30 21.47
C ARG A 518 1.54 1.34 20.24
N THR A 519 0.42 2.04 20.36
CA THR A 519 -0.56 2.11 19.27
C THR A 519 -0.64 3.53 18.75
N SER A 520 -0.77 3.67 17.44
CA SER A 520 -1.07 4.97 16.83
C SER A 520 -2.49 5.42 17.16
N GLN A 521 -2.69 6.72 17.24
CA GLN A 521 -4.02 7.30 17.32
C GLN A 521 -4.79 6.93 16.05
N THR A 522 -6.06 6.52 16.15
CA THR A 522 -6.95 6.54 14.97
C THR A 522 -7.03 8.00 14.53
N ASN A 523 -6.89 8.37 13.25
CA ASN A 523 -7.04 9.78 12.85
C ASN A 523 -7.85 9.98 11.54
N GLN A 524 -8.36 8.89 10.95
CA GLN A 524 -9.08 8.83 9.68
C GLN A 524 -10.17 7.74 9.70
N CYS A 525 -11.06 7.81 8.72
CA CYS A 525 -11.61 6.61 8.10
C CYS A 525 -10.76 6.28 6.87
N HIS A 526 -10.45 5.01 6.65
CA HIS A 526 -9.70 4.60 5.45
C HIS A 526 -10.58 4.68 4.20
N ASP A 527 -11.80 4.14 4.28
CA ASP A 527 -12.69 3.99 3.14
C ASP A 527 -14.15 4.31 3.51
N ILE A 528 -14.92 4.80 2.53
CA ILE A 528 -16.37 4.95 2.57
C ILE A 528 -16.94 4.18 1.38
N THR A 529 -17.34 2.93 1.61
CA THR A 529 -17.99 2.08 0.62
C THR A 529 -19.50 2.04 0.86
N THR A 530 -20.29 1.85 -0.20
CA THR A 530 -21.76 1.65 -0.14
C THR A 530 -22.19 0.20 -0.28
#